data_AF-A0A2G6JUG9-F1
#
_entry.id   AF-A0A2G6JUG9-F1
#
_cell.length_a   1.000
_cell.length_b   1.000
_cell.length_c   1.000
_cell.angle_alpha   90.00
_cell.angle_beta   90.00
_cell.angle_gamma   90.00
#
_symmetry.space_group_name_H-M   'P 1'
#
loop_
_entity.id
_entity.type
_entity.pdbx_description
1 polymer ?
#
loop_
_entity_poly.entity_id
_entity_poly.type
_entity_poly.pdbx_seq_one_letter_code
_entity_poly.pdbx_strand_id
1 'polypeptide(L)'
;MLSVLIKHEYLRTRGYLGASFVILAIVTLAAAVAEALTIPYLATLLRILAIIALAGFLPVVWLLLTVDFWRTSFSRNGYLTQTFPIAGGRIFTGKFAWATLVT
;
A
#
# COMPACT_ATOMS: atom_id res chain seq x y z
N MET A 1 16.31 11.79 12.86
CA MET A 1 16.35 11.82 11.38
C MET A 1 15.62 10.64 10.75
N LEU A 2 15.85 9.39 11.20
CA LEU A 2 15.09 8.22 10.70
C LEU A 2 13.57 8.36 10.93
N SER A 3 13.16 8.84 12.10
CA SER A 3 11.75 9.13 12.43
C SER A 3 11.11 10.17 11.52
N VAL A 4 11.87 11.19 11.11
CA VAL A 4 11.40 12.23 10.17
C VAL A 4 11.24 11.65 8.77
N LEU A 5 12.18 10.79 8.36
CA LEU A 5 12.09 10.07 7.08
C LEU A 5 10.86 9.18 7.05
N ILE A 6 10.63 8.37 8.09
CA ILE A 6 9.44 7.51 8.22
C ILE A 6 8.16 8.33 8.20
N LYS A 7 8.11 9.46 8.92
CA LYS A 7 6.94 10.36 8.91
C LYS A 7 6.66 10.90 7.49
N HIS A 8 7.70 11.24 6.75
CA HIS A 8 7.56 11.73 5.38
C HIS A 8 7.06 10.64 4.44
N GLU A 9 7.60 9.43 4.56
CA GLU A 9 7.13 8.25 3.83
C GLU A 9 5.65 7.99 4.14
N TYR A 10 5.24 7.98 5.42
CA TYR A 10 3.84 7.84 5.80
C TYR A 10 2.93 8.88 5.16
N LEU A 11 3.27 10.17 5.26
CA LEU A 11 2.45 11.24 4.69
C LEU A 11 2.30 11.12 3.18
N ARG A 12 3.31 10.58 2.49
CA ARG A 12 3.30 10.35 1.04
C ARG A 12 2.48 9.10 0.68
N THR A 13 2.64 8.00 1.42
CA THR A 13 2.06 6.72 1.04
C THR A 13 0.65 6.47 1.58
N ARG A 14 0.25 7.16 2.66
CA ARG A 14 -1.06 6.96 3.32
C ARG A 14 -2.26 7.07 2.39
N GLY A 15 -2.18 7.89 1.35
CA GLY A 15 -3.31 8.13 0.44
C GLY A 15 -3.65 6.88 -0.37
N TYR A 16 -2.69 6.39 -1.15
CA TYR A 16 -2.90 5.22 -2.00
C TYR A 16 -2.96 3.91 -1.19
N LEU A 17 -2.18 3.79 -0.10
CA LEU A 17 -2.26 2.63 0.78
C LEU A 17 -3.61 2.60 1.50
N GLY A 18 -4.05 3.72 2.08
CA GLY A 18 -5.37 3.84 2.68
C GLY A 18 -6.49 3.51 1.70
N ALA A 19 -6.42 4.01 0.46
CA ALA A 19 -7.37 3.65 -0.58
C ALA A 19 -7.39 2.15 -0.86
N SER A 20 -6.21 1.49 -0.96
CA SER A 20 -6.13 0.05 -1.19
C SER A 20 -6.76 -0.77 -0.06
N PHE A 21 -6.52 -0.41 1.21
CA PHE A 21 -7.14 -1.04 2.36
C PHE A 21 -8.66 -0.82 2.40
N VAL A 22 -9.12 0.40 2.09
CA VAL A 22 -10.55 0.73 2.04
C VAL A 22 -11.26 -0.09 0.96
N ILE A 23 -10.67 -0.20 -0.24
CA ILE A 23 -11.23 -1.02 -1.31
C ILE A 23 -11.33 -2.49 -0.87
N LEU A 24 -10.27 -3.04 -0.27
CA LEU A 24 -10.28 -4.41 0.24
C LEU A 24 -11.38 -4.61 1.31
N ALA A 25 -11.51 -3.67 2.24
CA ALA A 25 -12.52 -3.70 3.28
C ALA A 25 -13.94 -3.64 2.71
N ILE A 26 -14.20 -2.77 1.73
CA ILE A 26 -15.50 -2.66 1.07
C ILE A 26 -15.88 -3.98 0.39
N VAL A 27 -14.96 -4.58 -0.38
CA VAL A 27 -15.24 -5.82 -1.12
C VAL A 27 -15.50 -6.99 -0.16
N THR A 28 -14.70 -7.12 0.90
CA THR A 28 -14.87 -8.18 1.90
C THR A 28 -16.13 -8.00 2.74
N LEU A 29 -16.46 -6.77 3.15
CA LEU A 29 -17.71 -6.47 3.85
C LEU A 29 -18.94 -6.70 2.97
N ALA A 30 -18.89 -6.28 1.70
CA ALA A 30 -19.99 -6.51 0.76
C ALA A 30 -20.25 -8.02 0.59
N ALA A 31 -19.20 -8.82 0.46
CA ALA A 31 -19.31 -10.28 0.43
C ALA A 31 -19.99 -10.80 1.71
N ALA A 32 -19.50 -10.41 2.90
CA ALA A 32 -20.06 -10.86 4.17
C ALA A 32 -21.55 -10.47 4.34
N VAL A 33 -21.94 -9.27 3.93
CA VAL A 33 -23.33 -8.79 3.97
C VAL A 33 -24.21 -9.59 3.02
N ALA A 34 -23.74 -9.89 1.81
CA ALA A 34 -24.50 -10.68 0.84
C ALA A 34 -24.70 -12.13 1.31
N GLU A 35 -23.71 -12.72 1.97
CA GLU A 35 -23.83 -14.03 2.64
C GLU A 35 -24.88 -13.99 3.76
N ALA A 36 -24.84 -12.95 4.61
CA ALA A 36 -25.78 -12.79 5.72
C ALA A 36 -27.24 -12.61 5.25
N LEU A 37 -27.45 -11.94 4.11
CA LEU A 37 -28.75 -11.75 3.49
C LEU A 37 -29.21 -12.97 2.66
N THR A 38 -28.41 -14.04 2.57
CA THR A 38 -28.72 -15.26 1.83
C THR A 38 -29.06 -15.03 0.36
N ILE A 39 -28.44 -14.03 -0.29
CA ILE A 39 -28.67 -13.73 -1.72
C ILE A 39 -27.69 -14.56 -2.57
N PRO A 40 -28.11 -15.70 -3.16
CA PRO A 40 -27.18 -16.76 -3.57
C PRO A 40 -26.22 -16.34 -4.70
N TYR A 41 -26.73 -15.70 -5.75
CA TYR A 41 -25.91 -15.29 -6.90
C TYR A 41 -24.97 -14.12 -6.55
N LEU A 42 -25.45 -13.16 -5.76
CA LEU A 42 -24.67 -11.99 -5.35
C LEU A 42 -23.56 -12.38 -4.36
N ALA A 43 -23.89 -13.24 -3.40
CA ALA A 43 -22.94 -13.78 -2.44
C ALA A 43 -21.80 -14.54 -3.12
N THR A 44 -22.12 -15.42 -4.08
CA THR A 44 -21.11 -16.16 -4.85
C THR A 44 -20.18 -15.22 -5.63
N LEU A 45 -20.74 -14.22 -6.32
CA LEU A 45 -19.95 -13.26 -7.10
C LEU A 45 -19.04 -12.41 -6.20
N LEU A 46 -19.57 -11.85 -5.11
CA LEU A 46 -18.79 -11.02 -4.19
C LEU A 46 -17.74 -11.83 -3.45
N ARG A 47 -18.00 -13.11 -3.14
CA ARG A 47 -17.02 -14.01 -2.53
C ARG A 47 -15.84 -14.24 -3.46
N ILE A 48 -16.07 -14.50 -4.74
CA ILE A 48 -15.00 -14.64 -5.74
C ILE A 48 -14.18 -13.36 -5.84
N LEU A 49 -14.85 -12.19 -5.91
CA LEU A 49 -14.16 -10.90 -5.93
C LEU A 49 -13.34 -10.65 -4.66
N ALA A 50 -13.86 -11.00 -3.49
CA ALA A 50 -13.14 -10.87 -2.23
C ALA A 50 -11.89 -11.76 -2.18
N ILE A 51 -11.98 -13.00 -2.69
CA ILE A 51 -10.83 -13.90 -2.79
C ILE A 51 -9.77 -13.33 -3.73
N ILE A 52 -10.17 -12.84 -4.91
CA ILE A 52 -9.25 -12.21 -5.87
C ILE A 52 -8.60 -10.96 -5.27
N ALA A 53 -9.39 -10.12 -4.60
CA ALA A 53 -8.91 -8.90 -3.95
C ALA A 53 -7.91 -9.23 -2.83
N LEU A 54 -8.19 -10.22 -1.98
CA LEU A 54 -7.29 -10.68 -0.92
C LEU A 54 -5.98 -11.25 -1.48
N ALA A 55 -6.07 -12.14 -2.48
CA ALA A 55 -4.91 -12.73 -3.12
C ALA A 55 -4.05 -11.68 -3.85
N GLY A 56 -4.69 -10.70 -4.48
CA GLY A 56 -4.05 -9.61 -5.21
C GLY A 56 -3.56 -8.46 -4.32
N PHE A 57 -4.04 -8.34 -3.08
CA PHE A 57 -3.75 -7.19 -2.22
C PHE A 57 -2.25 -7.05 -1.95
N LEU A 58 -1.63 -8.08 -1.42
CA LEU A 58 -0.20 -8.08 -1.08
C LEU A 58 0.69 -7.75 -2.30
N PRO A 59 0.58 -8.43 -3.46
CA PRO A 59 1.41 -8.10 -4.62
C PRO A 59 1.14 -6.70 -5.17
N VAL A 60 -0.10 -6.20 -5.10
CA VAL A 60 -0.43 -4.82 -5.51
C VAL A 60 0.25 -3.80 -4.59
N VAL A 61 0.16 -3.98 -3.27
CA VAL A 61 0.83 -3.08 -2.31
C VAL A 61 2.35 -3.08 -2.51
N TRP A 62 2.95 -4.25 -2.71
CA TRP A 62 4.39 -4.37 -3.01
C TRP A 62 4.79 -3.62 -4.28
N LEU A 63 4.02 -3.76 -5.36
CA LEU A 63 4.26 -3.03 -6.61
C LEU A 63 4.14 -1.52 -6.41
N LEU A 64 3.11 -1.06 -5.71
CA LEU A 64 2.91 0.37 -5.43
C LEU A 64 4.08 0.97 -4.66
N LEU A 65 4.54 0.31 -3.59
CA LEU A 65 5.68 0.74 -2.80
C LEU A 65 6.99 0.74 -3.61
N THR A 66 7.17 -0.25 -4.48
CA THR A 66 8.35 -0.34 -5.35
C THR A 66 8.38 0.79 -6.38
N VAL A 67 7.23 1.09 -7.00
CA VAL A 67 7.11 2.21 -7.94
C VAL A 67 7.33 3.55 -7.24
N ASP A 68 6.79 3.72 -6.04
CA ASP A 68 6.99 4.93 -5.24
C ASP A 68 8.46 5.11 -4.81
N PHE A 69 9.12 4.02 -4.42
CA PHE A 69 10.56 4.00 -4.16
C PHE A 69 11.37 4.46 -5.38
N TRP A 70 11.06 3.94 -6.57
CA TRP A 70 11.74 4.31 -7.81
C TRP A 70 11.53 5.78 -8.14
N ARG A 71 10.28 6.26 -8.11
CA ARG A 71 9.93 7.66 -8.40
C ARG A 71 10.61 8.63 -7.45
N THR A 72 10.74 8.28 -6.18
CA THR A 72 11.33 9.17 -5.19
C THR A 72 12.85 9.03 -5.09
N SER A 73 13.47 8.04 -5.71
CA SER A 73 14.93 7.86 -5.63
C SER A 73 15.64 8.21 -6.94
N PHE A 74 15.01 7.95 -8.09
CA PHE A 74 15.65 8.05 -9.41
C PHE A 74 14.91 8.94 -10.42
N SER A 75 13.70 9.40 -10.11
CA SER A 75 12.95 10.30 -11.00
C SER A 75 13.17 11.78 -10.66
N ARG A 76 12.54 12.66 -11.45
CA ARG A 76 12.56 14.12 -11.29
C ARG A 76 12.02 14.58 -9.93
N ASN A 77 11.27 13.74 -9.22
CA ASN A 77 10.80 13.98 -7.86
C ASN A 77 11.80 13.54 -6.77
N GLY A 78 12.95 12.96 -7.14
CA GLY A 78 13.98 12.46 -6.24
C GLY A 78 14.98 13.51 -5.73
N TYR A 79 14.82 14.79 -6.09
CA TYR A 79 15.71 15.89 -5.65
C TYR A 79 15.87 15.94 -4.12
N LEU A 80 14.80 15.67 -3.36
CA LEU A 80 14.88 15.62 -1.89
C LEU A 80 15.86 14.55 -1.42
N THR A 81 15.80 13.38 -2.04
CA THR A 81 16.65 12.22 -1.74
C THR A 81 18.12 12.48 -2.04
N GLN A 82 18.41 13.31 -3.05
CA GLN A 82 19.76 13.69 -3.46
C GLN A 82 20.35 14.86 -2.66
N THR A 83 19.50 15.68 -2.03
CA THR A 83 19.92 16.87 -1.26
C THR A 83 20.01 16.63 0.24
N PHE A 84 19.53 15.48 0.73
CA PHE A 84 19.63 15.11 2.14
C PHE A 84 21.10 14.87 2.57
N PRO A 85 21.60 15.51 3.64
CA PRO A 85 22.95 15.32 4.15
C PRO A 85 23.07 14.04 5.00
N ILE A 86 22.55 12.91 4.48
CA ILE A 86 22.64 11.59 5.11
C ILE A 86 23.06 10.55 4.08
N ALA A 87 23.80 9.54 4.53
CA ALA A 87 24.25 8.46 3.66
C ALA A 87 23.06 7.78 2.96
N GLY A 88 23.19 7.51 1.65
CA GLY A 88 22.16 6.86 0.84
C GLY A 88 21.69 5.52 1.41
N GLY A 89 22.58 4.77 2.07
CA GLY A 89 22.22 3.56 2.81
C GLY A 89 21.16 3.79 3.90
N ARG A 90 21.24 4.89 4.67
CA ARG A 90 20.22 5.23 5.69
C ARG A 90 18.88 5.60 5.08
N ILE A 91 18.89 6.23 3.90
CA ILE A 91 17.67 6.54 3.14
C ILE A 91 17.02 5.24 2.68
N PHE A 92 17.81 4.33 2.09
CA PHE A 92 17.33 3.02 1.67
C PHE A 92 16.75 2.23 2.86
N THR A 93 17.48 2.11 3.97
CA THR A 93 17.01 1.40 5.17
C THR A 93 15.71 2.00 5.70
N GLY A 94 15.57 3.33 5.71
CA GLY A 94 14.34 3.96 6.20
C GLY A 94 13.13 3.72 5.30
N LYS A 95 13.31 3.77 3.96
CA LYS A 95 12.24 3.44 3.00
C LYS A 95 11.89 1.94 3.05
N PHE A 96 12.90 1.08 3.17
CA PHE A 96 12.71 -0.36 3.29
C PHE A 96 11.99 -0.73 4.59
N ALA A 97 12.41 -0.16 5.72
CA ALA A 97 11.74 -0.36 7.01
C ALA A 97 10.27 0.10 6.96
N TRP A 98 9.98 1.22 6.30
CA TRP A 98 8.60 1.65 6.10
C TRP A 98 7.81 0.65 5.25
N ALA A 99 8.37 0.20 4.12
CA ALA A 99 7.72 -0.78 3.26
C ALA A 99 7.38 -2.07 4.03
N THR A 100 8.31 -2.59 4.83
CA THR A 100 8.09 -3.78 5.67
C THR A 100 7.07 -3.60 6.78
N LEU A 101 6.84 -2.36 7.24
CA LEU A 101 5.88 -2.09 8.32
C LEU A 101 4.44 -1.99 7.82
N VAL A 102 4.23 -1.68 6.54
CA VAL A 102 2.89 -1.42 5.97
C VAL A 102 2.37 -2.57 5.11
N THR A 103 3.24 -3.48 4.70
CA THR A 103 2.89 -4.74 4.01
C THR A 103 2.65 -5.86 4.99
#